data_AF-A0AAW5WPJ9-F1
#
_entry.id   AF-A0AAW5WPJ9-F1
#
_cell.length_a   1.000
_cell.length_b   1.000
_cell.length_c   1.000
_cell.angle_alpha   90.00
_cell.angle_beta   90.00
_cell.angle_gamma   90.00
#
_symmetry.space_group_name_H-M   'P 1'
#
loop_
_entity.id
_entity.type
_entity.pdbx_description
1 polymer ?
#
loop_
_entity_poly.entity_id
_entity_poly.type
_entity_poly.pdbx_seq_one_letter_code
_entity_poly.pdbx_strand_id
1 'polypeptide(L)' 'MEKRKIWLILLAISAILTLLGLGFSAYNFYVFDKPFLNSTTKGLLSAFFFTLIIISLGLSKTKR' A
#
# COMPACT_ATOMS: atom_id res chain seq x y z
N MET A 1 10.83 -20.10 6.17
CA MET A 1 9.55 -19.49 5.72
C MET A 1 9.44 -19.66 4.21
N GLU A 2 8.33 -20.20 3.72
CA GLU A 2 8.07 -20.31 2.28
C GLU A 2 8.16 -18.95 1.59
N LYS A 3 8.85 -18.85 0.44
CA LYS A 3 9.02 -17.58 -0.31
C LYS A 3 7.67 -16.93 -0.63
N ARG A 4 6.67 -17.75 -0.95
CA ARG A 4 5.28 -17.32 -1.15
C ARG A 4 4.67 -16.65 0.09
N LYS A 5 4.89 -17.20 1.28
CA LYS A 5 4.39 -16.63 2.54
C LYS A 5 5.02 -15.26 2.82
N ILE A 6 6.31 -15.08 2.49
CA ILE A 6 6.98 -13.78 2.62
C ILE A 6 6.30 -12.71 1.76
N TRP A 7 6.05 -13.02 0.48
CA TRP A 7 5.36 -12.09 -0.43
C TRP A 7 3.95 -11.71 0.05
N LEU A 8 3.21 -12.67 0.60
CA LEU A 8 1.88 -12.42 1.16
C LEU A 8 1.93 -11.57 2.45
N ILE A 9 2.92 -11.79 3.31
CA ILE A 9 3.13 -10.96 4.52
C ILE A 9 3.48 -9.53 4.11
N LEU A 10 4.38 -9.35 3.14
CA LEU A 10 4.72 -8.03 2.60
C LEU A 10 3.50 -7.31 2.03
N LEU A 11 2.63 -8.03 1.31
CA LEU A 11 1.38 -7.49 0.79
C LEU A 11 0.46 -7.02 1.91
N ALA A 12 0.29 -7.84 2.96
CA ALA A 12 -0.55 -7.50 4.10
C ALA A 12 -0.04 -6.26 4.83
N ILE A 13 1.27 -6.19 5.12
CA ILE A 13 1.89 -5.02 5.76
C ILE A 13 1.70 -3.78 4.90
N SER A 14 1.96 -3.87 3.59
CA SER A 14 1.79 -2.75 2.66
C SER A 14 0.35 -2.25 2.65
N ALA A 15 -0.64 -3.14 2.58
CA ALA A 15 -2.05 -2.77 2.61
C ALA A 15 -2.46 -2.10 3.93
N ILE A 16 -2.00 -2.60 5.07
CA ILE A 16 -2.26 -1.99 6.39
C ILE A 16 -1.69 -0.58 6.45
N LEU A 17 -0.43 -0.39 6.03
CA LEU A 17 0.21 0.92 6.02
C LEU A 17 -0.51 1.91 5.10
N THR A 18 -0.95 1.46 3.92
CA THR A 18 -1.73 2.29 3.00
C THR A 18 -3.09 2.67 3.60
N LEU A 19 -3.80 1.74 4.24
CA LEU A 19 -5.06 2.04 4.92
C LEU A 19 -4.89 3.04 6.06
N LEU A 20 -3.83 2.91 6.87
CA LEU A 20 -3.51 3.87 7.93
C LEU A 20 -3.22 5.26 7.34
N GLY A 21 -2.43 5.35 6.28
CA GLY A 21 -2.15 6.61 5.59
C GLY A 21 -3.40 7.24 4.97
N LEU A 22 -4.31 6.44 4.40
CA LEU A 22 -5.61 6.91 3.91
C LEU A 22 -6.51 7.38 5.06
N GLY A 23 -6.47 6.70 6.21
CA GLY A 23 -7.16 7.12 7.43
C GLY A 23 -6.70 8.51 7.90
N PHE A 24 -5.38 8.76 7.93
CA PHE A 24 -4.85 10.09 8.23
C PHE A 24 -5.23 11.12 7.17
N SER A 25 -5.25 10.75 5.88
CA SER A 25 -5.72 11.66 4.84
C SER A 25 -7.21 11.97 4.96
N ALA A 26 -8.03 11.01 5.38
CA ALA A 26 -9.47 11.20 5.59
C ALA A 26 -9.71 12.10 6.80
N TYR A 27 -8.96 11.89 7.89
CA TYR A 27 -8.96 12.77 9.05
C TYR A 27 -8.60 14.21 8.66
N ASN A 28 -7.53 14.38 7.88
CA ASN A 28 -7.12 15.71 7.42
C ASN A 28 -8.15 16.39 6.52
N PHE A 29 -8.85 15.62 5.70
CA PHE A 29 -9.95 16.14 4.89
C PHE A 29 -11.14 16.55 5.74
N TYR A 30 -11.54 15.74 6.71
CA TYR A 30 -12.74 15.98 7.51
C TYR A 30 -12.55 17.05 8.59
N VAL A 31 -11.37 17.11 9.23
CA VAL A 31 -11.11 18.02 10.36
C VAL A 31 -10.49 19.34 9.94
N PHE A 32 -9.66 19.33 8.88
CA PHE A 32 -8.89 20.51 8.47
C PHE A 32 -9.24 21.03 7.06
N ASP A 33 -10.31 20.50 6.44
CA ASP A 33 -10.74 20.84 5.07
C ASP A 33 -9.61 20.77 4.04
N LYS A 34 -8.59 19.92 4.29
CA LYS A 34 -7.48 19.73 3.35
C LYS A 34 -7.90 18.79 2.25
N PRO A 35 -7.52 19.03 0.98
CA PRO A 35 -7.88 18.14 -0.11
C PRO A 35 -7.40 16.71 0.16
N PHE A 36 -8.32 15.75 0.08
CA PHE A 36 -8.03 14.33 0.34
C PHE A 36 -6.98 13.80 -0.64
N LEU A 37 -7.14 14.05 -1.94
CA LEU A 37 -6.17 13.68 -2.98
C LEU A 37 -5.07 14.74 -3.16
N ASN A 38 -4.31 15.02 -2.10
CA ASN A 38 -3.13 15.87 -2.15
C ASN A 38 -1.89 15.09 -2.65
N SER A 39 -0.73 15.77 -2.72
CA SER A 39 0.54 15.17 -3.15
C SER A 39 0.93 13.95 -2.33
N THR A 40 0.72 14.00 -1.00
CA THR A 40 1.02 12.90 -0.07
C THR A 40 0.15 11.67 -0.34
N THR A 41 -1.16 11.85 -0.49
CA THR A 41 -2.09 10.74 -0.76
C THR A 41 -1.84 10.12 -2.12
N LYS A 42 -1.53 10.93 -3.14
CA LYS A 42 -1.12 10.45 -4.46
C LYS A 42 0.20 9.68 -4.38
N GLY A 43 1.18 10.17 -3.62
CA GLY A 43 2.45 9.48 -3.38
C GLY A 43 2.27 8.14 -2.68
N LEU A 44 1.40 8.09 -1.65
CA LEU A 44 1.06 6.86 -0.93
C LEU A 44 0.41 5.82 -1.85
N LEU A 45 -0.56 6.22 -2.67
CA LEU A 45 -1.23 5.33 -3.61
C LEU A 45 -0.27 4.83 -4.71
N SER A 46 0.60 5.71 -5.21
CA SER A 46 1.65 5.35 -6.17
C SER A 46 2.61 4.31 -5.59
N ALA A 47 3.11 4.53 -4.38
CA ALA A 47 4.00 3.59 -3.69
C ALA A 47 3.33 2.22 -3.45
N PHE A 48 2.05 2.22 -3.07
CA PHE A 48 1.27 0.99 -2.92
C PHE A 48 1.15 0.24 -4.26
N PHE A 49 0.85 0.96 -5.35
CA PHE A 49 0.74 0.39 -6.68
C PHE A 49 2.06 -0.24 -7.15
N PHE A 50 3.20 0.43 -6.97
CA PHE A 50 4.51 -0.14 -7.27
C PHE A 50 4.80 -1.39 -6.42
N THR A 51 4.41 -1.37 -5.15
CA THR A 51 4.55 -2.53 -4.27
C THR A 51 3.74 -3.73 -4.78
N LEU A 52 2.51 -3.51 -5.26
CA LEU A 52 1.68 -4.54 -5.89
C LEU A 52 2.36 -5.15 -7.11
N ILE A 53 2.98 -4.34 -7.97
CA ILE A 53 3.71 -4.82 -9.16
C ILE A 53 4.87 -5.73 -8.73
N ILE A 54 5.71 -5.28 -7.79
CA ILE A 54 6.88 -6.03 -7.33
C ILE A 54 6.46 -7.37 -6.71
N ILE A 55 5.43 -7.35 -5.85
CA ILE A 55 4.90 -8.56 -5.21
C ILE A 55 4.32 -9.51 -6.25
N SER A 56 3.58 -9.01 -7.24
CA SER A 56 3.00 -9.83 -8.31
C SER A 56 4.08 -10.50 -9.16
N LEU A 57 5.15 -9.78 -9.50
CA LEU A 57 6.32 -10.34 -10.18
C LEU A 57 7.03 -11.40 -9.32
N GLY A 58 7.18 -11.13 -8.02
CA GLY A 58 7.80 -12.04 -7.05
C GLY A 58 7.01 -13.34 -6.86
N LEU A 59 5.68 -13.25 -6.84
CA LEU A 59 4.77 -14.39 -6.78
C LEU A 59 4.76 -15.19 -8.09
N SER A 60 4.81 -14.52 -9.25
CA SER A 60 4.87 -15.16 -10.56
C SER A 60 6.12 -16.05 -10.73
N LYS A 61 7.25 -15.64 -10.16
CA LYS A 61 8.50 -16.41 -10.18
C LYS A 61 8.58 -17.52 -9.12
N THR A 62 7.64 -17.56 -8.18
CA THR A 62 7.54 -18.63 -7.19
C THR A 62 6.88 -19.85 -7.86
N LYS A 63 7.68 -20.89 -8.17
CA LYS A 63 7.12 -22.18 -8.57
C LYS A 63 6.36 -22.78 -7.39
N ARG A 64 5.19 -23.36 -7.70
CA ARG A 64 4.22 -23.90 -6.75
C ARG A 64 4.77 -25.14 -6.04
#